data_AF-Q17NT8-F1
#
_entry.id   AF-Q17NT8-F1
#
_cell.length_a   1.000
_cell.length_b   1.000
_cell.length_c   1.000
_cell.angle_alpha   90.00
_cell.angle_beta   90.00
_cell.angle_gamma   90.00
#
_symmetry.space_group_name_H-M   'P 1'
#
loop_
_entity.id
_entity.type
_entity.pdbx_description
1 polymer ?
#
loop_
_entity_poly.entity_id
_entity_poly.type
_entity_poly.pdbx_seq_one_letter_code
_entity_poly.pdbx_strand_id
1 'polypeptide(L)'
;MKGISGGRYVKQVHHTLPGASVRLLGVLLLICLLVSTVEVSARPSDAAKPREATSSVDHRSDSVPVSHHNHKRSADENDYGDYFDDEYLHIRRCYEDEDVNELCQRCSKVTKSAIVFPMCCSNEDDTMDWCKAYVYYGIQN
;
A
#
# COMPACT_ATOMS: atom_id res chain seq x y z
N MET A 1 63.22 -42.69 -26.62
CA MET A 1 62.65 -43.39 -27.80
C MET A 1 61.13 -43.42 -27.64
N LYS A 2 60.43 -42.90 -28.67
CA LYS A 2 59.05 -43.10 -29.14
C LYS A 2 57.89 -43.47 -28.19
N GLY A 3 56.82 -42.67 -28.35
CA GLY A 3 55.41 -43.08 -28.28
C GLY A 3 54.57 -42.23 -27.30
N ILE A 4 53.30 -41.88 -27.48
CA ILE A 4 52.26 -42.15 -28.51
C ILE A 4 51.19 -41.02 -28.35
N SER A 5 50.51 -40.72 -29.47
CA SER A 5 49.27 -39.95 -29.67
C SER A 5 48.20 -39.90 -28.57
N GLY A 6 47.43 -38.81 -28.58
CA GLY A 6 46.03 -38.74 -28.15
C GLY A 6 45.59 -37.28 -28.07
N GLY A 7 44.79 -36.72 -28.98
CA GLY A 7 43.45 -37.15 -29.36
C GLY A 7 42.45 -36.25 -28.62
N ARG A 8 41.90 -35.25 -29.31
CA ARG A 8 40.85 -34.36 -28.76
C ARG A 8 39.55 -35.17 -28.62
N TYR A 9 39.11 -35.41 -27.39
CA TYR A 9 37.79 -35.98 -27.13
C TYR A 9 36.85 -34.86 -26.70
N VAL A 10 35.97 -34.44 -27.61
CA VAL A 10 34.73 -33.74 -27.23
C VAL A 10 33.70 -34.83 -27.03
N LYS A 11 33.18 -35.00 -25.81
CA LYS A 11 32.03 -35.87 -25.56
C LYS A 11 30.98 -35.13 -24.73
N GLN A 12 29.78 -35.17 -25.28
CA GLN A 12 28.55 -34.52 -24.85
C GLN A 12 28.29 -34.67 -23.35
N VAL A 13 27.88 -33.58 -22.73
CA VAL A 13 27.36 -33.58 -21.37
C VAL A 13 25.84 -33.76 -21.44
N HIS A 14 25.39 -35.01 -21.34
CA HIS A 14 23.98 -35.33 -21.16
C HIS A 14 23.65 -35.12 -19.67
N HIS A 15 23.17 -33.94 -19.31
CA HIS A 15 22.62 -33.70 -17.98
C HIS A 15 21.11 -33.89 -18.01
N THR A 16 20.70 -35.02 -17.44
CA THR A 16 19.34 -35.39 -17.07
C THR A 16 18.68 -34.25 -16.27
N LEU A 17 17.53 -33.74 -16.72
CA LEU A 17 16.77 -32.71 -16.03
C LEU A 17 16.34 -33.22 -14.63
N PRO A 18 16.60 -32.47 -13.54
CA PRO A 18 16.07 -32.81 -12.23
C PRO A 18 14.57 -32.49 -12.17
N GLY A 19 13.73 -33.52 -11.98
CA GLY A 19 12.28 -33.41 -11.85
C GLY A 19 11.77 -32.53 -10.68
N ALA A 20 12.66 -32.00 -9.84
CA ALA A 20 12.35 -30.96 -8.86
C ALA A 20 11.96 -29.63 -9.53
N SER A 21 12.50 -29.35 -10.72
CA SER A 21 12.20 -28.12 -11.48
C SER A 21 10.75 -28.07 -11.93
N VAL A 22 10.19 -29.20 -12.38
CA VAL A 22 8.80 -29.27 -12.89
C VAL A 22 7.78 -29.01 -11.78
N ARG A 23 8.03 -29.51 -10.56
CA ARG A 23 7.16 -29.25 -9.41
C ARG A 23 7.22 -27.79 -8.99
N LEU A 24 8.41 -27.20 -8.97
CA LEU A 24 8.58 -25.79 -8.63
C LEU A 24 7.99 -24.85 -9.69
N LEU A 25 8.20 -25.14 -10.98
CA LEU A 25 7.56 -24.44 -12.10
C LEU A 25 6.04 -24.56 -12.04
N GLY A 26 5.50 -25.73 -11.69
CA GLY A 26 4.05 -25.92 -11.52
C GLY A 26 3.48 -25.08 -10.38
N VAL A 27 4.17 -25.02 -9.24
CA VAL A 27 3.78 -24.17 -8.10
C VAL A 27 3.86 -22.68 -8.45
N LEU A 28 4.93 -22.25 -9.14
CA LEU A 28 5.08 -20.87 -9.59
C LEU A 28 3.98 -20.47 -10.59
N LEU A 29 3.65 -21.34 -11.55
CA LEU A 29 2.55 -21.11 -12.49
C LEU A 29 1.19 -21.02 -11.80
N LEU A 30 0.93 -21.88 -10.79
CA LEU A 30 -0.30 -21.80 -9.99
C LEU A 30 -0.39 -20.48 -9.21
N ILE A 31 0.71 -20.04 -8.59
CA ILE A 31 0.75 -18.75 -7.88
C ILE A 31 0.48 -17.60 -8.86
N CYS A 32 1.11 -17.59 -10.04
CA CYS A 32 0.87 -16.56 -11.07
C CYS A 32 -0.58 -16.52 -11.56
N LEU A 33 -1.22 -17.67 -11.75
CA LEU A 33 -2.62 -17.76 -12.15
C LEU A 33 -3.55 -17.22 -11.05
N LEU A 34 -3.32 -17.59 -9.79
CA LEU A 34 -4.11 -17.09 -8.66
C LEU A 34 -3.99 -15.56 -8.51
N VAL A 35 -2.79 -14.99 -8.66
CA VAL A 35 -2.57 -13.53 -8.63
C VAL A 35 -3.27 -12.83 -9.80
N SER A 36 -3.33 -13.45 -10.98
CA SER A 36 -3.97 -12.88 -12.16
C SER A 36 -5.51 -12.84 -12.06
N THR A 37 -6.12 -13.72 -11.26
CA THR A 37 -7.59 -13.70 -11.04
C THR A 37 -8.08 -12.56 -10.15
N VAL A 38 -7.17 -11.84 -9.47
CA VAL A 38 -7.54 -10.75 -8.55
C VAL A 38 -7.76 -9.41 -9.31
N GLU A 39 -7.41 -9.31 -10.61
CA GLU A 39 -7.42 -8.05 -11.38
C GLU A 39 -8.10 -8.09 -12.76
N VAL A 40 -9.19 -8.87 -12.95
CA VAL A 40 -10.02 -8.71 -14.17
C VAL A 40 -11.49 -8.48 -13.82
N SER A 41 -11.77 -7.27 -13.35
CA SER A 41 -13.09 -6.64 -13.53
C SER A 41 -12.95 -5.55 -14.60
N ALA A 42 -12.69 -5.96 -15.84
CA ALA A 42 -12.72 -5.05 -16.99
C ALA A 42 -14.19 -4.73 -17.33
N ARG A 43 -14.63 -3.49 -17.08
CA ARG A 43 -15.90 -2.94 -17.59
C ARG A 43 -15.79 -2.73 -19.11
N PRO A 44 -16.78 -3.12 -19.93
CA PRO A 44 -16.78 -2.83 -21.36
C PRO A 44 -17.22 -1.38 -21.64
N SER A 45 -16.51 -0.71 -22.54
CA SER A 45 -16.88 0.59 -23.10
C SER A 45 -17.54 0.38 -24.47
N ASP A 46 -18.83 0.69 -24.58
CA ASP A 46 -19.54 0.83 -25.86
C ASP A 46 -19.66 2.30 -26.28
N ALA A 47 -19.66 2.50 -27.59
CA ALA A 47 -19.20 3.70 -28.29
C ALA A 47 -20.23 4.82 -28.52
N ALA A 48 -19.67 6.04 -28.63
CA ALA A 48 -20.01 7.15 -29.55
C ALA A 48 -21.31 7.97 -29.38
N LYS A 49 -21.16 9.29 -29.10
CA LYS A 49 -21.27 10.41 -30.07
C LYS A 49 -20.96 11.77 -29.40
N PRO A 50 -20.36 12.77 -30.10
CA PRO A 50 -19.85 14.00 -29.48
C PRO A 50 -20.85 15.15 -29.54
N ARG A 51 -20.80 16.06 -28.55
CA ARG A 51 -20.74 17.52 -28.72
C ARG A 51 -20.82 18.27 -27.37
N GLU A 52 -20.09 19.37 -27.36
CA GLU A 52 -20.23 20.59 -26.53
C GLU A 52 -19.36 20.70 -25.28
N ALA A 53 -18.70 21.84 -25.24
CA ALA A 53 -17.72 22.26 -24.26
C ALA A 53 -18.37 22.64 -22.92
N THR A 54 -17.49 22.86 -21.95
CA THR A 54 -17.64 23.57 -20.68
C THR A 54 -17.82 22.70 -19.42
N SER A 55 -17.13 23.19 -18.37
CA SER A 55 -17.25 22.86 -16.95
C SER A 55 -16.42 21.69 -16.41
N SER A 56 -15.28 22.09 -15.83
CA SER A 56 -14.75 21.69 -14.52
C SER A 56 -15.47 20.53 -13.82
N VAL A 57 -14.72 19.48 -13.46
CA VAL A 57 -15.17 18.45 -12.52
C VAL A 57 -14.26 18.51 -11.30
N ASP A 58 -14.85 18.96 -10.21
CA ASP A 58 -14.28 19.07 -8.87
C ASP A 58 -13.82 17.70 -8.33
N HIS A 59 -12.63 17.69 -7.71
CA HIS A 59 -12.27 16.64 -6.77
C HIS A 59 -13.17 16.77 -5.53
N ARG A 60 -14.13 15.87 -5.46
CA ARG A 60 -15.06 15.72 -4.33
C ARG A 60 -14.29 15.33 -3.08
N SER A 61 -13.89 16.32 -2.30
CA SER A 61 -13.83 16.19 -0.84
C SER A 61 -15.24 15.83 -0.39
N ASP A 62 -15.49 14.59 0.00
CA ASP A 62 -16.70 14.26 0.76
C ASP A 62 -16.55 14.94 2.13
N SER A 63 -16.96 16.21 2.19
CA SER A 63 -17.26 16.92 3.42
C SER A 63 -18.46 16.23 4.05
N VAL A 64 -18.20 15.35 5.01
CA VAL A 64 -19.21 14.86 5.95
C VAL A 64 -19.75 16.11 6.69
N PRO A 65 -21.05 16.43 6.60
CA PRO A 65 -21.58 17.58 7.30
C PRO A 65 -21.83 17.17 8.75
N VAL A 66 -20.95 17.56 9.66
CA VAL A 66 -21.23 17.42 11.11
C VAL A 66 -21.80 18.73 11.61
N SER A 67 -23.10 18.70 11.81
CA SER A 67 -23.91 19.72 12.48
C SER A 67 -23.39 19.98 13.90
N HIS A 68 -22.89 21.18 14.17
CA HIS A 68 -22.60 21.65 15.53
C HIS A 68 -23.92 21.96 16.24
N HIS A 69 -24.51 20.96 16.90
CA HIS A 69 -25.63 21.18 17.80
C HIS A 69 -25.16 21.89 19.07
N ASN A 70 -25.60 23.14 19.23
CA ASN A 70 -25.49 23.90 20.46
C ASN A 70 -26.45 23.31 21.50
N HIS A 71 -25.97 22.34 22.29
CA HIS A 71 -26.72 21.78 23.41
C HIS A 71 -26.39 22.49 24.72
N LYS A 72 -27.33 23.36 25.08
CA LYS A 72 -27.55 23.91 26.42
C LYS A 72 -27.62 22.77 27.44
N ARG A 73 -26.81 22.88 28.51
CA ARG A 73 -26.72 21.96 29.66
C ARG A 73 -28.09 21.53 30.17
N SER A 74 -28.30 20.22 30.28
CA SER A 74 -29.25 19.59 31.19
C SER A 74 -28.68 18.22 31.52
N ALA A 75 -28.47 17.99 32.81
CA ALA A 75 -27.85 16.82 33.39
C ALA A 75 -28.71 15.58 33.16
N ASP A 76 -28.16 14.61 32.43
CA ASP A 76 -28.22 13.16 32.63
C ASP A 76 -27.28 12.56 31.53
N GLU A 77 -26.96 11.26 31.58
CA GLU A 77 -26.49 10.46 30.42
C GLU A 77 -24.97 10.17 30.23
N ASN A 78 -24.61 8.97 30.72
CA ASN A 78 -23.68 7.98 30.15
C ASN A 78 -22.15 8.18 30.29
N ASP A 79 -21.56 7.38 31.20
CA ASP A 79 -20.14 6.98 31.37
C ASP A 79 -19.46 6.39 30.10
N TYR A 80 -20.13 6.40 28.95
CA TYR A 80 -19.73 5.72 27.72
C TYR A 80 -19.15 6.66 26.65
N GLY A 81 -18.92 7.93 26.99
CA GLY A 81 -18.44 8.96 26.06
C GLY A 81 -16.92 9.10 25.94
N ASP A 82 -16.15 8.57 26.89
CA ASP A 82 -14.70 8.80 26.99
C ASP A 82 -13.90 7.89 26.02
N TYR A 83 -14.39 6.68 25.75
CA TYR A 83 -13.70 5.66 24.94
C TYR A 83 -13.61 5.99 23.43
N PHE A 84 -14.40 6.93 22.94
CA PHE A 84 -14.30 7.37 21.54
C PHE A 84 -13.41 8.60 21.35
N ASP A 85 -13.05 9.27 22.46
CA ASP A 85 -12.29 10.51 22.39
C ASP A 85 -10.78 10.22 22.29
N ASP A 86 -10.28 9.15 22.89
CA ASP A 86 -8.83 8.85 22.90
C ASP A 86 -8.26 8.58 21.50
N GLU A 87 -8.93 7.74 20.70
CA GLU A 87 -8.48 7.43 19.34
C GLU A 87 -8.57 8.69 18.45
N TYR A 88 -9.66 9.47 18.59
CA TYR A 88 -9.84 10.69 17.82
C TYR A 88 -8.78 11.75 18.17
N LEU A 89 -8.46 11.93 19.45
CA LEU A 89 -7.43 12.87 19.90
C LEU A 89 -6.06 12.50 19.35
N HIS A 90 -5.78 11.20 19.18
CA HIS A 90 -4.51 10.70 18.67
C HIS A 90 -4.29 11.02 17.17
N ILE A 91 -5.36 11.07 16.37
CA ILE A 91 -5.30 11.37 14.93
C ILE A 91 -5.73 12.80 14.58
N ARG A 92 -6.22 13.58 15.55
CA ARG A 92 -6.72 14.95 15.37
C ARG A 92 -5.77 15.85 14.57
N ARG A 93 -4.46 15.76 14.83
CA ARG A 93 -3.44 16.56 14.13
C ARG A 93 -3.43 16.30 12.62
N CYS A 94 -3.65 15.06 12.20
CA CYS A 94 -3.75 14.71 10.78
C CYS A 94 -5.05 15.18 10.13
N TYR A 95 -6.09 15.54 10.90
CA TYR A 95 -7.29 16.19 10.35
C TYR A 95 -7.15 17.71 10.25
N GLU A 96 -6.35 18.32 11.14
CA GLU A 96 -6.14 19.76 11.18
C GLU A 96 -5.01 20.24 10.25
N ASP A 97 -4.04 19.37 9.95
CA ASP A 97 -2.84 19.69 9.16
C ASP A 97 -2.73 18.73 7.96
N GLU A 98 -2.98 19.26 6.76
CA GLU A 98 -2.96 18.51 5.50
C GLU A 98 -1.56 17.99 5.15
N ASP A 99 -0.50 18.76 5.45
CA ASP A 99 0.88 18.36 5.18
C ASP A 99 1.29 17.18 6.07
N VAL A 100 0.91 17.22 7.35
CA VAL A 100 1.10 16.11 8.29
C VAL A 100 0.29 14.89 7.86
N ASN A 101 -0.96 15.08 7.43
CA ASN A 101 -1.81 14.01 6.93
C ASN A 101 -1.17 13.29 5.73
N GLU A 102 -0.73 14.06 4.72
CA GLU A 102 -0.13 13.52 3.51
C GLU A 102 1.16 12.74 3.84
N LEU A 103 2.00 13.29 4.72
CA LEU A 103 3.21 12.63 5.19
C LEU A 103 2.87 11.28 5.86
N CYS A 104 1.97 11.28 6.84
CA CYS A 104 1.62 10.10 7.62
C CYS A 104 0.93 9.04 6.77
N GLN A 105 0.04 9.42 5.85
CA GLN A 105 -0.58 8.50 4.89
C GLN A 105 0.48 7.87 3.98
N ARG A 106 1.38 8.68 3.41
CA ARG A 106 2.45 8.17 2.54
C ARG A 106 3.35 7.22 3.31
N CYS A 107 3.76 7.58 4.52
CA CYS A 107 4.61 6.77 5.39
C CYS A 107 3.99 5.40 5.73
N SER A 108 2.73 5.37 6.17
CA SER A 108 2.01 4.12 6.44
C SER A 108 1.88 3.25 5.18
N LYS A 109 1.62 3.86 4.02
CA LYS A 109 1.54 3.15 2.74
C LYS A 109 2.86 2.51 2.33
N VAL A 110 3.99 3.23 2.41
CA VAL A 110 5.29 2.70 1.97
C VAL A 110 5.85 1.65 2.91
N THR A 111 5.60 1.79 4.22
CA THR A 111 5.99 0.82 5.25
C THR A 111 5.09 -0.40 5.30
N LYS A 112 3.89 -0.29 4.73
CA LYS A 112 2.83 -1.32 4.78
C LYS A 112 2.42 -1.65 6.22
N SER A 113 2.52 -0.68 7.11
CA SER A 113 2.20 -0.82 8.53
C SER A 113 1.08 0.14 8.91
N ALA A 114 -0.07 -0.42 9.32
CA ALA A 114 -1.25 0.37 9.67
C ALA A 114 -1.07 1.17 10.97
N ILE A 115 -0.23 0.70 11.91
CA ILE A 115 0.04 1.39 13.17
C ILE A 115 0.91 2.65 12.99
N VAL A 116 1.64 2.75 11.87
CA VAL A 116 2.49 3.91 11.58
C VAL A 116 1.65 5.17 11.37
N PHE A 117 0.42 5.06 10.84
CA PHE A 117 -0.43 6.24 10.64
C PHE A 117 -0.80 6.92 11.97
N PRO A 118 -1.46 6.26 12.95
CA PRO A 118 -1.80 6.89 14.21
C PRO A 118 -0.56 7.34 14.99
N MET A 119 0.52 6.55 15.06
CA MET A 119 1.75 6.95 15.73
C MET A 119 2.42 8.17 15.08
N CYS A 120 2.34 8.30 13.75
CA CYS A 120 2.82 9.48 13.04
C CYS A 120 1.96 10.73 13.37
N CYS A 121 0.64 10.58 13.43
CA CYS A 121 -0.27 11.69 13.73
C CYS A 121 -0.09 12.26 15.15
N SER A 122 0.16 11.39 16.13
CA SER A 122 0.42 11.76 17.51
C SER A 122 1.90 12.10 17.80
N ASN A 123 2.78 11.81 16.85
CA ASN A 123 4.23 11.78 17.04
C ASN A 123 4.66 10.88 18.22
N GLU A 124 4.01 9.74 18.39
CA GLU A 124 4.44 8.68 19.30
C GLU A 124 5.80 8.12 18.83
N ASP A 125 6.73 7.91 19.76
CA ASP A 125 8.09 7.40 19.48
C ASP A 125 8.85 8.18 18.39
N ASP A 126 8.63 9.49 18.28
CA ASP A 126 9.21 10.34 17.22
C ASP A 126 8.90 9.86 15.80
N THR A 127 7.80 9.10 15.64
CA THR A 127 7.42 8.45 14.38
C THR A 127 7.19 9.47 13.26
N MET A 128 6.74 10.69 13.57
CA MET A 128 6.58 11.74 12.57
C MET A 128 7.94 12.11 11.95
N ASP A 129 8.97 12.28 12.76
CA ASP A 129 10.30 12.66 12.28
C ASP A 129 11.00 11.51 11.56
N TRP A 130 10.80 10.28 12.03
CA TRP A 130 11.18 9.09 11.29
C TRP A 130 10.48 9.01 9.92
N CYS A 131 9.18 9.30 9.87
CA CYS A 131 8.41 9.33 8.63
C CYS A 131 8.91 10.40 7.66
N LYS A 132 9.26 11.61 8.14
CA LYS A 132 9.88 12.65 7.31
C LYS A 132 11.18 12.13 6.69
N ALA A 133 12.04 11.52 7.50
CA ALA A 133 13.30 11.00 7.02
C ALA A 133 13.11 9.86 6.01
N TYR A 134 12.22 8.92 6.30
CA TYR A 134 11.95 7.76 5.46
C TYR A 134 11.30 8.13 4.13
N VAL A 135 10.31 9.02 4.16
CA VAL A 135 9.56 9.43 2.97
C VAL A 135 10.39 10.32 2.05
N TYR A 136 11.11 11.31 2.58
CA TYR A 136 11.79 12.30 1.75
C TYR A 136 13.21 11.91 1.36
N TYR A 137 13.92 11.19 2.22
CA TYR A 137 15.32 10.84 1.95
C TYR A 137 15.52 9.37 1.61
N GLY A 138 14.54 8.51 1.94
CA GLY A 138 14.66 7.06 1.79
C GLY A 138 15.76 6.54 2.71
N ILE A 139 15.42 5.86 3.81
CA ILE A 139 16.47 5.24 4.64
C ILE A 139 17.15 4.15 3.79
N GLN A 140 18.29 4.49 3.20
CA GLN A 140 19.16 3.56 2.50
C GLN A 140 19.83 2.70 3.57
N ASN A 141 19.40 1.46 3.66
CA ASN A 141 20.02 0.44 4.50
C ASN A 141 21.10 -0.33 3.72
#